data_AF-A0A1H3JG40-F1
#
_entry.id   AF-A0A1H3JG40-F1
#
_cell.length_a   1.000
_cell.length_b   1.000
_cell.length_c   1.000
_cell.angle_alpha   90.00
_cell.angle_beta   90.00
_cell.angle_gamma   90.00
#
_symmetry.space_group_name_H-M   'P 1'
#
loop_
_entity.id
_entity.type
_entity.pdbx_description
1 polymer ?
#
loop_
_entity_poly.entity_id
_entity_poly.type
_entity_poly.pdbx_seq_one_letter_code
_entity_poly.pdbx_strand_id
1 'polypeptide(L)'
;MQPDQTSVLCMSDHPKSRQTVRRHYLAWRKRQGLPERCDNSSCQFFSVPLQWNGKPLPLILDHESGNSRDNRTENLRLLCPNCDSQNTSTRGGANAGRIKVLPGGSYQVKHRDGRQDGYANGAVIGVQVTAPVGNVAAVISYPNGAKGGSQSDV
;
A
#
# COMPACT_ATOMS: atom_id res chain seq x y z
N MET A 1 -13.94 25.84 3.39
CA MET A 1 -13.92 24.71 4.34
C MET A 1 -13.19 23.55 3.65
N GLN A 2 -11.93 23.32 3.99
CA GLN A 2 -11.13 22.24 3.39
C GLN A 2 -11.69 20.90 3.88
N PRO A 3 -12.00 19.92 3.00
CA PRO A 3 -12.47 18.63 3.46
C PRO A 3 -11.35 17.97 4.26
N ASP A 4 -11.65 17.65 5.51
CA ASP A 4 -10.71 17.00 6.42
C ASP A 4 -10.12 15.77 5.69
N GLN A 5 -8.81 15.78 5.49
CA GLN A 5 -8.12 14.75 4.71
C GLN A 5 -7.96 13.46 5.53
N THR A 6 -7.93 13.62 6.85
CA THR A 6 -7.73 12.60 7.89
C THR A 6 -8.87 11.60 8.00
N SER A 7 -10.11 11.97 7.65
CA SER A 7 -11.27 11.07 7.71
C SER A 7 -11.41 10.15 6.50
N VAL A 8 -10.66 10.44 5.43
CA VAL A 8 -10.65 9.63 4.20
C VAL A 8 -9.38 8.79 4.08
N LEU A 9 -8.20 9.39 4.31
CA LEU A 9 -6.92 8.70 4.20
C LEU A 9 -6.54 7.99 5.51
N CYS A 10 -7.43 7.13 5.98
CA CYS A 10 -7.31 6.40 7.23
C CYS A 10 -7.80 4.94 7.09
N MET A 11 -7.53 4.15 8.13
CA MET A 11 -8.19 2.86 8.31
C MET A 11 -9.64 3.09 8.72
N SER A 12 -10.59 2.44 8.05
CA SER A 12 -12.02 2.61 8.30
C SER A 12 -12.78 1.31 8.08
N ASP A 13 -13.68 0.97 9.01
CA ASP A 13 -14.55 -0.20 8.87
C ASP A 13 -15.54 -0.05 7.72
N HIS A 14 -15.89 1.19 7.40
CA HIS A 14 -16.75 1.54 6.27
C HIS A 14 -15.89 1.79 5.03
N PRO A 15 -16.12 1.07 3.92
CA PRO A 15 -15.41 1.31 2.68
C PRO A 15 -15.73 2.72 2.16
N LYS A 16 -14.70 3.41 1.68
CA LYS A 16 -14.85 4.68 0.97
C LYS A 16 -14.86 4.43 -0.53
N SER A 17 -15.52 5.29 -1.30
CA SER A 17 -15.51 5.16 -2.75
C SER A 17 -14.09 5.33 -3.30
N ARG A 18 -13.72 4.52 -4.31
CA ARG A 18 -12.38 4.58 -4.93
C ARG A 18 -12.09 5.98 -5.46
N GLN A 19 -13.10 6.67 -6.00
CA GLN A 19 -12.99 8.05 -6.50
C GLN A 19 -12.69 9.04 -5.37
N THR A 20 -13.35 8.92 -4.21
CA THR A 20 -13.08 9.79 -3.07
C THR A 20 -11.67 9.57 -2.53
N VAL A 21 -11.24 8.32 -2.34
CA VAL A 21 -9.88 8.01 -1.88
C VAL A 21 -8.85 8.55 -2.87
N ARG A 22 -9.03 8.31 -4.18
CA ARG A 22 -8.16 8.84 -5.23
C ARG A 22 -8.03 10.36 -5.16
N ARG A 23 -9.14 11.09 -5.07
CA ARG A 23 -9.14 12.56 -5.01
C ARG A 23 -8.34 13.07 -3.80
N HIS A 24 -8.55 12.48 -2.63
CA HIS A 24 -7.83 12.87 -1.42
C HIS A 24 -6.34 12.50 -1.48
N TYR A 25 -6.02 11.30 -2.00
CA TYR A 25 -4.64 10.84 -2.12
C TYR A 25 -3.83 11.70 -3.10
N LEU A 26 -4.40 12.06 -4.26
CA LEU A 26 -3.75 12.98 -5.20
C LEU A 26 -3.54 14.37 -4.60
N ALA A 27 -4.51 14.88 -3.82
CA ALA A 27 -4.35 16.15 -3.10
C ALA A 27 -3.24 16.08 -2.05
N TRP A 28 -3.13 14.96 -1.33
CA TRP A 28 -2.03 14.70 -0.40
C TRP A 28 -0.68 14.64 -1.12
N ARG A 29 -0.54 13.87 -2.21
CA ARG A 29 0.70 13.78 -2.99
C ARG A 29 1.16 15.15 -3.48
N LYS A 30 0.24 15.97 -3.99
CA LYS A 30 0.52 17.33 -4.43
C LYS A 30 1.08 18.20 -3.30
N ARG A 31 0.53 18.10 -2.08
CA ARG A 31 1.06 18.82 -0.91
C ARG A 31 2.45 18.34 -0.50
N GLN A 32 2.76 17.07 -0.70
CA GLN A 32 4.09 16.50 -0.44
C GLN A 32 5.12 16.80 -1.55
N GLY A 33 4.72 17.47 -2.63
CA GLY A 33 5.59 17.70 -3.79
C GLY A 33 5.92 16.42 -4.57
N LEU A 34 5.14 15.35 -4.41
CA LEU A 34 5.36 14.10 -5.12
C LEU A 34 4.87 14.24 -6.57
N PRO A 35 5.70 13.90 -7.58
CA PRO A 35 5.26 13.95 -8.96
C PRO A 35 4.21 12.87 -9.25
N GLU A 36 3.38 13.16 -10.26
CA GLU A 36 2.47 12.20 -10.85
C GLU A 36 3.27 11.23 -11.72
N ARG A 37 3.50 10.02 -11.19
CA ARG A 37 4.31 8.97 -11.81
C ARG A 37 3.82 7.59 -11.35
N CYS A 38 4.28 6.55 -12.04
CA CYS A 38 4.15 5.19 -11.52
C CYS A 38 5.09 5.04 -10.32
N ASP A 39 4.61 4.48 -9.21
CA ASP A 39 5.40 4.29 -7.97
C ASP A 39 6.27 3.03 -8.01
N ASN A 40 6.10 2.16 -9.01
CA ASN A 40 7.05 1.07 -9.26
C ASN A 40 8.36 1.64 -9.82
N SER A 41 9.42 1.62 -9.02
CA SER A 41 10.74 2.18 -9.34
C SER A 41 11.39 1.57 -10.59
N SER A 42 11.07 0.32 -10.93
CA SER A 42 11.56 -0.35 -12.13
C SER A 42 10.73 -0.04 -13.38
N CYS A 43 9.60 0.68 -13.25
CA CYS A 43 8.77 1.07 -14.38
C CYS A 43 9.37 2.28 -15.10
N GLN A 44 9.36 2.29 -16.43
CA GLN A 44 9.78 3.48 -17.20
C GLN A 44 9.05 4.75 -16.75
N PHE A 45 7.74 4.64 -16.45
CA PHE A 45 6.88 5.74 -16.02
C PHE A 45 7.15 6.21 -14.59
N PHE A 46 8.17 5.67 -13.92
CA PHE A 46 8.73 6.26 -12.71
C PHE A 46 9.54 7.54 -13.02
N SER A 47 10.21 7.59 -14.17
CA SER A 47 11.08 8.70 -14.54
C SER A 47 10.67 9.41 -15.83
N VAL A 48 9.90 8.75 -16.70
CA VAL A 48 9.45 9.33 -17.97
C VAL A 48 8.01 9.87 -17.88
N PRO A 49 7.64 10.84 -18.73
CA PRO A 49 6.28 11.37 -18.77
C PRO A 49 5.21 10.28 -18.98
N LEU A 50 4.05 10.46 -18.33
CA LEU A 50 2.89 9.55 -18.43
C LEU A 50 2.15 9.74 -19.75
N GLN A 51 2.78 9.31 -20.85
CA GLN A 51 2.21 9.35 -22.18
C GLN A 51 2.34 7.99 -22.87
N TRP A 52 1.29 7.60 -23.57
CA TRP A 52 1.27 6.41 -24.41
C TRP A 52 0.50 6.71 -25.69
N ASN A 53 1.11 6.42 -26.85
CA ASN A 53 0.54 6.71 -28.17
C ASN A 53 0.05 8.17 -28.31
N GLY A 54 0.87 9.12 -27.85
CA GLY A 54 0.57 10.56 -27.90
C GLY A 54 -0.57 11.03 -26.97
N LYS A 55 -1.06 10.17 -26.07
CA LYS A 55 -2.17 10.48 -25.16
C LYS A 55 -1.72 10.35 -23.70
N PRO A 56 -2.32 11.13 -22.76
CA PRO A 56 -2.07 10.96 -21.34
C PRO A 56 -2.38 9.53 -20.88
N LEU A 57 -1.48 8.93 -20.10
CA LEU A 57 -1.64 7.61 -19.53
C LEU A 57 -2.15 7.74 -18.08
N PRO A 58 -3.43 7.46 -17.79
CA PRO A 58 -3.95 7.60 -16.44
C PRO A 58 -3.38 6.54 -15.51
N LEU A 59 -2.91 6.97 -14.34
CA LEU A 59 -2.49 6.07 -13.27
C LEU A 59 -3.69 5.47 -12.54
N ILE A 60 -3.53 4.27 -12.01
CA ILE A 60 -4.49 3.52 -11.21
C ILE A 60 -4.09 3.64 -9.74
N LEU A 61 -5.07 3.90 -8.86
CA LEU A 61 -4.87 3.82 -7.42
C LEU A 61 -4.95 2.35 -7.00
N ASP A 62 -3.91 1.88 -6.33
CA ASP A 62 -3.78 0.52 -5.80
C ASP A 62 -3.51 0.56 -4.29
N HIS A 63 -3.96 -0.48 -3.60
CA HIS A 63 -3.67 -0.73 -2.19
C HIS A 63 -2.60 -1.82 -2.14
N GLU A 64 -1.42 -1.51 -1.61
CA GLU A 64 -0.28 -2.44 -1.63
C GLU A 64 -0.58 -3.75 -0.91
N SER A 65 -1.25 -3.70 0.24
CA SER A 65 -1.70 -4.89 0.96
C SER A 65 -2.93 -5.57 0.36
N GLY A 66 -3.61 -4.90 -0.59
CA GLY A 66 -4.91 -5.30 -1.11
C GLY A 66 -6.08 -5.05 -0.16
N ASN A 67 -5.86 -4.48 1.03
CA ASN A 67 -6.96 -4.12 1.93
C ASN A 67 -7.57 -2.76 1.56
N SER A 68 -8.77 -2.77 0.96
CA SER A 68 -9.48 -1.56 0.55
C SER A 68 -10.03 -0.71 1.70
N ARG A 69 -10.00 -1.21 2.94
CA ARG A 69 -10.37 -0.47 4.16
C ARG A 69 -9.22 0.34 4.74
N ASP A 70 -7.99 0.07 4.32
CA ASP A 70 -6.79 0.75 4.76
C ASP A 70 -6.37 1.81 3.74
N ASN A 71 -6.95 3.01 3.84
CA ASN A 71 -6.67 4.12 2.92
C ASN A 71 -5.54 5.03 3.39
N ARG A 72 -4.72 4.57 4.34
CA ARG A 72 -3.56 5.34 4.78
C ARG A 72 -2.54 5.45 3.65
N THR A 73 -1.81 6.55 3.64
CA THR A 73 -0.94 6.94 2.52
C THR A 73 0.17 5.93 2.25
N GLU A 74 0.66 5.26 3.29
CA GLU A 74 1.67 4.20 3.24
C GLU A 74 1.18 2.91 2.58
N ASN A 75 -0.14 2.65 2.57
CA ASN A 75 -0.73 1.50 1.90
C ASN A 75 -1.21 1.83 0.48
N LEU A 76 -1.18 3.10 0.08
CA LEU A 76 -1.66 3.57 -1.22
C LEU A 76 -0.49 3.84 -2.17
N ARG A 77 -0.66 3.45 -3.43
CA ARG A 77 0.28 3.75 -4.51
C ARG A 77 -0.42 4.03 -5.84
N LEU A 78 0.26 4.73 -6.73
CA LEU A 78 -0.16 4.92 -8.11
C LEU A 78 0.62 4.00 -9.04
N LEU A 79 -0.08 3.19 -9.83
CA LEU A 79 0.52 2.30 -10.82
C LEU A 79 0.07 2.68 -12.23
N CYS A 80 0.95 2.51 -13.22
CA CYS A 80 0.52 2.55 -14.61
C CYS A 80 -0.33 1.31 -14.95
N PRO A 81 -1.16 1.33 -16.02
CA PRO A 81 -2.01 0.20 -16.38
C PRO A 81 -1.26 -1.13 -16.56
N ASN A 82 -0.01 -1.09 -17.02
CA ASN A 82 0.80 -2.30 -17.22
C ASN A 82 1.35 -2.84 -15.89
N CYS A 83 1.78 -1.98 -14.96
CA CYS A 83 2.21 -2.43 -13.64
C CYS A 83 1.03 -2.95 -12.81
N ASP A 84 -0.13 -2.28 -12.90
CA ASP A 84 -1.36 -2.76 -12.27
C ASP A 84 -1.78 -4.12 -12.81
N SER A 85 -1.71 -4.35 -14.13
CA SER A 85 -2.08 -5.64 -14.73
C SER A 85 -1.18 -6.80 -14.30
N GLN A 86 0.10 -6.52 -14.03
CA GLN A 86 1.06 -7.50 -13.51
C GLN A 86 0.91 -7.73 -11.99
N ASN A 87 0.15 -6.88 -11.29
CA ASN A 87 -0.10 -7.05 -9.86
C ASN A 87 -1.12 -8.18 -9.59
N THR A 88 -0.65 -9.41 -9.59
CA THR A 88 -1.49 -10.62 -9.48
C THR A 88 -2.15 -10.83 -8.11
N SER A 89 -1.73 -10.08 -7.08
CA SER A 89 -2.23 -10.25 -5.72
C SER A 89 -3.58 -9.55 -5.49
N THR A 90 -3.84 -8.41 -6.14
CA THR A 90 -5.04 -7.57 -5.92
C THR A 90 -5.95 -7.42 -7.15
N ARG A 91 -5.42 -7.62 -8.36
CA ARG A 91 -6.14 -7.40 -9.62
C ARG A 91 -7.40 -8.28 -9.74
N GLY A 92 -8.49 -7.71 -10.25
CA GLY A 92 -9.69 -8.46 -10.65
C GLY A 92 -10.42 -9.18 -9.51
N GLY A 93 -10.24 -8.73 -8.26
CA GLY A 93 -10.81 -9.39 -7.09
C GLY A 93 -10.03 -10.64 -6.67
N ALA A 94 -8.80 -10.82 -7.15
CA ALA A 94 -7.94 -11.92 -6.74
C ALA A 94 -7.82 -12.00 -5.21
N ASN A 95 -7.81 -10.87 -4.51
CA ASN A 95 -7.75 -10.78 -3.05
C ASN A 95 -9.08 -11.04 -2.31
N ALA A 96 -10.16 -11.41 -3.00
CA ALA A 96 -11.45 -11.71 -2.36
C ALA A 96 -11.29 -12.83 -1.32
N GLY A 97 -11.78 -12.59 -0.10
CA GLY A 97 -11.68 -13.54 1.02
C GLY A 97 -10.27 -13.73 1.60
N ARG A 98 -9.26 -12.99 1.12
CA ARG A 98 -7.86 -13.10 1.61
C ARG A 98 -7.51 -12.09 2.69
N ILE A 99 -8.38 -11.11 2.94
CA ILE A 99 -8.20 -10.09 3.97
C ILE A 99 -9.12 -10.39 5.15
N LYS A 100 -8.54 -10.58 6.34
CA LYS A 100 -9.27 -10.69 7.60
C LYS A 100 -9.00 -9.46 8.45
N VAL A 101 -9.98 -8.57 8.57
CA VAL A 101 -9.89 -7.40 9.44
C VAL A 101 -10.07 -7.84 10.89
N LEU A 102 -9.23 -7.32 11.78
CA LEU A 102 -9.19 -7.60 13.20
C LEU A 102 -9.53 -6.32 13.99
N PRO A 103 -9.90 -6.45 15.29
CA PRO A 103 -10.12 -5.29 16.14
C PRO A 103 -8.91 -4.34 16.19
N GLY A 104 -9.18 -3.05 16.44
CA GLY A 104 -8.13 -2.04 16.57
C GLY A 104 -7.44 -1.65 15.26
N GLY A 105 -8.06 -1.91 14.10
CA GLY A 105 -7.52 -1.49 12.80
C GLY A 105 -6.35 -2.34 12.28
N SER A 106 -6.15 -3.52 12.89
CA SER A 106 -5.22 -4.54 12.39
C SER A 106 -5.90 -5.45 11.36
N TYR A 107 -5.13 -6.12 10.51
CA TYR A 107 -5.66 -7.09 9.56
C TYR A 107 -4.62 -8.14 9.18
N GLN A 108 -5.10 -9.30 8.71
CA GLN A 108 -4.27 -10.37 8.17
C GLN A 108 -4.52 -10.53 6.68
N VAL A 109 -3.45 -10.79 5.94
CA VAL A 109 -3.48 -11.08 4.51
C VAL A 109 -2.99 -12.50 4.27
N LYS A 110 -3.85 -13.35 3.70
CA LYS A 110 -3.50 -14.69 3.26
C LYS A 110 -3.06 -14.68 1.80
N HIS A 111 -1.80 -15.01 1.55
CA HIS A 111 -1.22 -15.08 0.20
C HIS A 111 -1.55 -16.42 -0.48
N ARG A 112 -1.33 -16.48 -1.80
CA ARG A 112 -1.63 -17.69 -2.60
C ARG A 112 -0.71 -18.86 -2.28
N ASP A 113 0.53 -18.58 -1.90
CA ASP A 113 1.54 -19.54 -1.46
C ASP A 113 1.27 -20.09 -0.04
N GLY A 114 0.22 -19.62 0.64
CA GLY A 114 -0.13 -20.01 2.00
C GLY A 114 0.50 -19.14 3.09
N ARG A 115 1.39 -18.21 2.75
CA ARG A 115 1.97 -17.23 3.68
C ARG A 115 0.88 -16.33 4.25
N GLN A 116 1.00 -15.95 5.52
CA GLN A 116 0.09 -15.03 6.19
C GLN A 116 0.86 -13.84 6.76
N ASP A 117 0.49 -12.63 6.37
CA ASP A 117 1.08 -11.41 6.90
C ASP A 117 0.08 -10.73 7.84
N GLY A 118 0.53 -10.35 9.03
CA GLY A 118 -0.22 -9.51 9.96
C GLY A 118 0.18 -8.05 9.82
N TYR A 119 -0.81 -7.17 9.75
CA TYR A 119 -0.64 -5.71 9.72
C TYR A 119 -1.28 -5.11 10.96
N ALA A 120 -0.62 -4.19 11.65
CA ALA A 120 -1.32 -3.24 12.52
C ALA A 120 -0.74 -1.84 12.35
N ASN A 121 -1.63 -0.85 12.47
CA ASN A 121 -1.29 0.54 12.22
C ASN A 121 -0.60 0.80 10.86
N GLY A 122 -0.83 -0.07 9.86
CA GLY A 122 -0.32 0.09 8.50
C GLY A 122 1.06 -0.52 8.29
N ALA A 123 1.70 -0.96 9.37
CA ALA A 123 2.96 -1.69 9.34
C ALA A 123 2.73 -3.20 9.40
N VAL A 124 3.59 -3.96 8.73
CA VAL A 124 3.67 -5.42 8.88
C VAL A 124 4.25 -5.72 10.26
N ILE A 125 3.55 -6.52 11.06
CA ILE A 125 3.95 -6.89 12.43
C ILE A 125 4.47 -8.33 12.49
N GLY A 126 4.16 -9.18 11.51
CA GLY A 126 4.74 -10.51 11.46
C GLY A 126 4.33 -11.27 10.21
N VAL A 127 5.24 -12.13 9.75
CA VAL A 127 5.01 -13.10 8.68
C VAL A 127 4.89 -14.48 9.31
N GLN A 128 3.73 -15.13 9.21
CA GLN A 128 3.56 -16.55 9.50
C GLN A 128 3.71 -17.33 8.20
N VAL A 129 4.77 -18.13 8.09
CA VAL A 129 4.99 -19.09 6.99
C VAL A 129 4.60 -20.47 7.49
N THR A 130 3.63 -21.10 6.85
CA THR A 130 3.31 -22.51 7.12
C THR A 130 4.24 -23.40 6.29
N ALA A 131 5.28 -23.95 6.90
CA ALA A 131 6.11 -24.99 6.28
C ALA A 131 5.46 -26.37 6.52
N PRO A 132 5.62 -27.36 5.62
CA PRO A 132 5.01 -28.68 5.76
C PRO A 132 5.48 -29.46 7.00
N VAL A 133 6.62 -29.11 7.59
CA VAL A 133 7.12 -29.67 8.87
C VAL A 133 7.95 -28.61 9.61
N GLY A 134 7.68 -28.41 10.91
CA GLY A 134 8.50 -27.59 11.83
C GLY A 134 7.85 -26.29 12.31
N ASN A 135 8.13 -25.90 13.56
CA ASN A 135 7.74 -24.61 14.11
C ASN A 135 8.59 -23.50 13.48
N VAL A 136 7.96 -22.49 12.88
CA VAL A 136 8.65 -21.30 12.37
C VAL A 136 8.44 -20.15 13.34
N ALA A 137 9.53 -19.56 13.82
CA ALA A 137 9.48 -18.37 14.67
C ALA A 137 8.94 -17.17 13.86
N ALA A 138 7.92 -16.50 14.38
CA ALA A 138 7.46 -15.24 13.81
C ALA A 138 8.55 -14.18 14.02
N VAL A 139 9.15 -13.68 12.93
CA VAL A 139 10.04 -12.52 12.99
C VAL A 139 9.15 -11.27 13.02
N ILE A 140 9.13 -10.61 14.17
CA ILE A 140 8.45 -9.31 14.36
C ILE A 140 9.49 -8.23 14.07
N SER A 141 9.39 -7.58 12.91
CA SER A 141 10.24 -6.44 12.56
C SER A 141 9.41 -5.17 12.61
N TYR A 142 9.72 -4.28 13.54
CA TYR A 142 9.15 -2.93 13.56
C TYR A 142 9.93 -2.02 12.60
N PRO A 143 9.28 -1.20 11.75
CA PRO A 143 10.00 -0.18 11.00
C PRO A 143 10.60 0.83 11.98
N ASN A 144 11.92 1.02 11.91
CA ASN A 144 12.65 1.98 12.71
C ASN A 144 12.05 3.39 12.54
N GLY A 145 11.48 3.93 13.62
CA GLY A 145 11.20 5.36 13.73
C GLY A 145 12.51 6.15 13.67
N ALA A 146 12.58 7.13 12.77
CA ALA A 146 13.73 7.98 12.52
C ALA A 146 14.29 8.69 13.78
N LYS A 147 15.61 8.65 13.98
CA LYS A 147 16.55 9.74 13.62
C LYS A 147 18.00 9.32 13.92
N GLY A 148 18.88 9.67 12.98
CA GLY A 148 20.32 9.48 13.11
C GLY A 148 20.96 10.39 14.15
N GLY A 149 22.08 9.91 14.66
CA GLY A 149 23.09 10.65 15.40
C GLY A 149 24.39 9.89 15.26
N SER A 150 25.10 10.11 14.15
CA SER A 150 26.53 9.82 14.04
C SER A 150 27.28 10.74 15.00
N GLN A 151 28.09 10.16 15.88
CA GLN A 151 29.26 10.86 16.40
C GLN A 151 30.38 9.83 16.51
N SER A 152 31.31 9.91 15.56
CA SER A 152 32.68 9.43 15.74
C SER A 152 33.51 10.55 16.38
N ASP A 153 34.53 10.12 17.12
CA ASP A 153 35.76 10.81 17.50
C ASP A 153 35.68 11.83 18.65
N VAL A 154 36.14 11.43 19.85
CA VAL A 154 37.53 11.59 20.36
C VAL A 154 37.87 10.43 21.29
#